data_AF-H3AJ28-F1
#
_entry.id   AF-H3AJ28-F1
#
_cell.length_a   1.000
_cell.length_b   1.000
_cell.length_c   1.000
_cell.angle_alpha   90.00
_cell.angle_beta   90.00
_cell.angle_gamma   90.00
#
_symmetry.space_group_name_H-M   'P 1'
#
loop_
_entity.id
_entity.type
_entity.pdbx_description
1 polymer ?
#
loop_
_entity_poly.entity_id
_entity_poly.type
_entity_poly.pdbx_seq_one_letter_code
_entity_poly.pdbx_strand_id
1 'polypeptide(L)'
;MSKRKCVFNDKLQEEFPFLVEVTKYDVAHGSWSDIGNHLKCTKHKKALTTISSSSAVITGFFKKDKASEADLLVACQVGTWAYHIMNHGQSFKSTNCTSKLIKKMYKPKFSSARTKTEAIISSVLVPMAEEELESDLSKATYISVAIDSSNHKHTKLVPVIMHYFNPDKGVQTKLMELNELPGETADTLATYLTHTLKKNKIDDKCIAQQLKEFCDFVQIIYKDLLGHCTTHWLSLLSAFYPALQSYFLSQEKCPSIIKKFFSSPSSKLWFLFIHNQLSLFNGIIKKLERQLEVEALITKLEERKVQRFVGLKVKGMLQSLTKEMDVEETFMKHVESFYEASSQYLKKWNSLTEYQKFSWILLKEPPSWAAVEETLSAVTKKTIIAVDEGELFDDITYFKSFATAEKISDWTTNNVNTADRWVDTFQHFSSKEIPLKNLLPLVEYALSLPSTNAPLERVFSLANNMWTEEKTNLNGSMLRAMLIIKYNFNTTCSEFYEKLLKNK
;
A
#
# COMPACT_ATOMS: atom_id res chain seq x y z
N MET A 1 -20.29 13.84 88.02
CA MET A 1 -19.65 12.77 87.23
C MET A 1 -19.43 13.28 85.81
N SER A 2 -18.18 13.33 85.33
CA SER A 2 -17.88 13.73 83.95
C SER A 2 -18.45 12.71 82.97
N LYS A 3 -19.22 13.18 81.97
CA LYS A 3 -19.72 12.32 80.88
C LYS A 3 -18.52 11.63 80.21
N ARG A 4 -18.49 10.29 80.18
CA ARG A 4 -17.46 9.52 79.46
C ARG A 4 -17.59 9.86 77.97
N LYS A 5 -16.57 10.49 77.39
CA LYS A 5 -16.46 10.65 75.93
C LYS A 5 -15.99 9.31 75.34
N CYS A 6 -16.70 8.80 74.35
CA CYS A 6 -16.22 7.65 73.59
C CYS A 6 -15.20 8.13 72.56
N VAL A 7 -14.05 7.47 72.51
CA VAL A 7 -12.95 7.77 71.60
C VAL A 7 -12.80 6.60 70.65
N PHE A 8 -12.59 6.88 69.37
CA PHE A 8 -12.29 5.87 68.35
C PHE A 8 -11.04 5.07 68.78
N ASN A 9 -11.08 3.75 68.69
CA ASN A 9 -9.99 2.86 69.07
C ASN A 9 -10.00 1.61 68.20
N ASP A 10 -8.89 0.87 68.21
CA ASP A 10 -8.69 -0.30 67.35
C ASP A 10 -9.78 -1.36 67.55
N LYS A 11 -10.29 -1.55 68.78
CA LYS A 11 -11.38 -2.49 69.06
C LYS A 11 -12.70 -2.09 68.39
N LEU A 12 -13.01 -0.80 68.34
CA LEU A 12 -14.19 -0.28 67.65
C LEU A 12 -14.07 -0.46 66.13
N GLN A 13 -12.86 -0.30 65.60
CA GLN A 13 -12.56 -0.49 64.18
C GLN A 13 -12.59 -1.97 63.77
N GLU A 14 -12.11 -2.88 64.62
CA GLU A 14 -12.21 -4.33 64.37
C GLU A 14 -13.66 -4.81 64.28
N GLU A 15 -14.54 -4.29 65.13
CA GLU A 15 -15.96 -4.70 65.16
C GLU A 15 -16.83 -3.97 64.14
N PHE A 16 -16.48 -2.73 63.80
CA PHE A 16 -17.13 -1.95 62.74
C PHE A 16 -16.10 -1.49 61.69
N PRO A 17 -15.65 -2.39 60.79
CA PRO A 17 -14.56 -2.11 59.84
C PRO A 17 -14.83 -0.98 58.85
N PHE A 18 -16.11 -0.61 58.69
CA PHE A 18 -16.54 0.48 57.81
C PHE A 18 -16.42 1.88 58.45
N LEU A 19 -16.13 1.96 59.76
CA LEU A 19 -15.87 3.24 60.41
C LEU A 19 -14.42 3.66 60.15
N VAL A 20 -14.26 4.82 59.54
CA VAL A 20 -12.96 5.44 59.26
C VAL A 20 -12.78 6.59 60.25
N GLU A 21 -11.56 6.77 60.77
CA GLU A 21 -11.25 7.93 61.61
C GLU A 21 -11.33 9.21 60.77
N VAL A 22 -12.47 9.88 60.83
CA VAL A 22 -12.67 11.21 60.26
C VAL A 22 -12.84 12.17 61.42
N THR A 23 -12.09 13.28 61.39
CA THR A 23 -12.05 14.27 62.47
C THR A 23 -13.46 14.67 62.92
N LYS A 24 -13.83 14.20 64.12
CA LYS A 24 -15.06 14.44 64.92
C LYS A 24 -16.32 13.66 64.50
N TYR A 25 -16.45 12.45 65.03
CA TYR A 25 -17.75 11.85 65.35
C TYR A 25 -18.14 12.20 66.80
N ASP A 26 -19.10 13.11 67.00
CA ASP A 26 -19.70 13.37 68.31
C ASP A 26 -20.87 12.39 68.53
N VAL A 27 -20.56 11.19 69.05
CA VAL A 27 -21.62 10.25 69.46
C VAL A 27 -22.13 10.67 70.83
N ALA A 28 -23.18 11.50 70.83
CA ALA A 28 -23.80 11.94 72.06
C ALA A 28 -24.53 10.77 72.74
N HIS A 29 -24.02 10.41 73.93
CA HIS A 29 -24.68 9.66 75.00
C HIS A 29 -24.72 8.11 74.99
N GLY A 30 -24.70 7.40 73.85
CA GLY A 30 -24.79 5.92 73.84
C GLY A 30 -23.69 5.17 73.07
N SER A 31 -22.74 5.87 72.46
CA SER A 31 -21.54 5.35 71.77
C SER A 31 -21.75 4.04 70.98
N TRP A 32 -21.23 2.93 71.51
CA TRP A 32 -21.23 1.60 70.93
C TRP A 32 -22.65 1.05 70.71
N SER A 33 -23.56 1.36 71.64
CA SER A 33 -24.98 0.99 71.56
C SER A 33 -25.67 1.73 70.42
N ASP A 34 -25.32 3.00 70.18
CA ASP A 34 -25.96 3.83 69.17
C ASP A 34 -25.59 3.38 67.76
N ILE A 35 -24.35 2.95 67.55
CA ILE A 35 -23.90 2.33 66.30
C ILE A 35 -24.67 1.03 66.07
N GLY A 36 -24.73 0.15 67.07
CA GLY A 36 -25.51 -1.09 66.99
C GLY A 36 -27.00 -0.86 66.73
N ASN A 37 -27.59 0.16 67.34
CA ASN A 37 -29.00 0.53 67.17
C ASN A 37 -29.26 1.20 65.81
N HIS A 38 -28.32 2.01 65.31
CA HIS A 38 -28.37 2.57 63.95
C HIS A 38 -28.36 1.46 62.90
N LEU A 39 -27.45 0.49 63.00
CA LEU A 39 -27.39 -0.65 62.08
C LEU A 39 -28.69 -1.47 62.09
N LYS A 40 -29.35 -1.57 63.26
CA LYS A 40 -30.64 -2.26 63.40
C LYS A 40 -31.84 -1.43 62.92
N CYS A 41 -31.69 -0.11 62.70
CA CYS A 41 -32.80 0.76 62.37
C CYS A 41 -33.36 0.45 60.97
N THR A 42 -34.68 0.63 60.82
CA THR A 42 -35.39 0.40 59.56
C THR A 42 -34.87 1.27 58.42
N LYS A 43 -34.37 2.47 58.71
CA LYS A 43 -33.78 3.37 57.71
C LYS A 43 -32.47 2.83 57.13
N HIS A 44 -31.58 2.30 57.98
CA HIS A 44 -30.32 1.69 57.56
C HIS A 44 -30.57 0.40 56.76
N LYS A 45 -31.46 -0.47 57.25
CA LYS A 45 -31.87 -1.69 56.53
C LYS A 45 -32.47 -1.40 55.15
N LYS A 46 -33.30 -0.36 55.02
CA LYS A 46 -33.86 0.09 53.73
C LYS A 46 -32.80 0.68 52.79
N ALA A 47 -31.82 1.40 53.32
CA ALA A 47 -30.71 1.93 52.52
C ALA A 47 -29.83 0.79 52.00
N LEU A 48 -29.50 -0.21 52.82
CA LEU A 48 -28.75 -1.40 52.41
C LEU A 48 -29.48 -2.20 51.33
N THR A 49 -30.79 -2.45 51.47
CA THR A 49 -31.55 -3.15 50.43
C THR A 49 -31.65 -2.36 49.12
N THR A 50 -31.67 -1.03 49.18
CA THR A 50 -31.64 -0.16 47.99
C THR A 50 -30.27 -0.19 47.31
N ILE A 51 -29.18 -0.20 48.07
CA ILE A 51 -27.81 -0.34 47.52
C ILE A 51 -27.63 -1.71 46.86
N SER A 52 -28.08 -2.80 47.50
CA SER A 52 -28.00 -4.16 46.93
C SER A 52 -28.90 -4.36 45.70
N SER A 53 -29.99 -3.61 45.57
CA SER A 53 -30.81 -3.63 44.35
C SER A 53 -30.26 -2.75 43.23
N SER A 54 -29.49 -1.70 43.56
CA SER A 54 -28.83 -0.84 42.58
C SER A 54 -27.58 -1.46 41.91
N SER A 55 -26.87 -2.37 42.59
CA SER A 55 -25.72 -3.06 41.99
C SER A 55 -26.10 -3.98 40.83
N ALA A 56 -27.25 -4.67 40.92
CA ALA A 56 -27.81 -5.49 39.85
C ALA A 56 -28.25 -4.66 38.62
N VAL A 57 -28.62 -3.39 38.83
CA VAL A 57 -28.99 -2.46 37.77
C VAL A 57 -27.75 -2.00 37.00
N ILE A 58 -26.63 -1.75 37.68
CA ILE A 58 -25.37 -1.33 37.08
C ILE A 58 -24.73 -2.47 36.26
N THR A 59 -24.71 -3.71 36.77
CA THR A 59 -24.17 -4.87 36.03
C THR A 59 -24.95 -5.19 34.76
N GLY A 60 -26.23 -4.84 34.70
CA GLY A 60 -27.06 -4.96 33.47
C GLY A 60 -26.69 -3.97 32.36
N PHE A 61 -25.96 -2.88 32.66
CA PHE A 61 -25.44 -1.95 31.65
C PHE A 61 -24.09 -2.39 31.06
N PHE A 62 -23.38 -3.28 31.76
CA PHE A 62 -22.16 -3.89 31.24
C PHE A 62 -22.53 -5.10 30.39
N LYS A 63 -21.98 -5.18 29.18
CA LYS A 63 -22.09 -6.38 28.37
C LYS A 63 -21.41 -7.54 29.10
N LYS A 64 -21.96 -8.75 28.96
CA LYS A 64 -21.31 -9.98 29.42
C LYS A 64 -19.87 -10.05 28.86
N ASP A 65 -18.92 -10.56 29.64
CA ASP A 65 -17.49 -10.61 29.29
C ASP A 65 -17.17 -11.33 27.97
N LYS A 66 -18.10 -12.16 27.46
CA LYS A 66 -18.00 -12.79 26.14
C LYS A 66 -19.21 -12.45 25.28
N ALA A 67 -18.94 -11.95 24.08
CA ALA A 67 -19.96 -11.73 23.05
C ALA A 67 -20.61 -13.07 22.65
N SER A 68 -21.92 -13.08 22.45
CA SER A 68 -22.58 -14.26 21.89
C SER A 68 -22.27 -14.40 20.39
N GLU A 69 -22.45 -15.59 19.83
CA GLU A 69 -22.35 -15.84 18.38
C GLU A 69 -23.21 -14.85 17.57
N ALA A 70 -24.42 -14.56 18.06
CA ALA A 70 -25.29 -13.58 17.42
C ALA A 70 -24.75 -12.14 17.48
N ASP A 71 -24.03 -11.78 18.55
CA ASP A 71 -23.39 -10.47 18.68
C ASP A 71 -22.17 -10.35 17.76
N LEU A 72 -21.38 -11.42 17.62
CA LEU A 72 -20.25 -11.49 16.70
C LEU A 72 -20.68 -11.39 15.23
N LEU A 73 -21.78 -12.07 14.86
CA LEU A 73 -22.37 -11.94 13.52
C LEU A 73 -22.84 -10.51 13.23
N VAL A 74 -23.44 -9.84 14.21
CA VAL A 74 -23.81 -8.42 14.07
C VAL A 74 -22.56 -7.54 13.96
N ALA A 75 -21.50 -7.84 14.70
CA ALA A 75 -20.23 -7.12 14.59
C ALA A 75 -19.63 -7.26 13.18
N CYS A 76 -19.61 -8.47 12.61
CA CYS A 76 -19.18 -8.71 11.23
C CYS A 76 -20.01 -7.89 10.23
N GLN A 77 -21.34 -7.90 10.36
CA GLN A 77 -22.24 -7.13 9.48
C GLN A 77 -21.99 -5.61 9.55
N VAL A 78 -21.85 -5.07 10.76
CA VAL A 78 -21.62 -3.64 10.98
C VAL A 78 -20.20 -3.25 10.54
N GLY A 79 -19.21 -4.12 10.76
CA GLY A 79 -17.83 -3.96 10.29
C GLY A 79 -17.75 -3.91 8.77
N THR A 80 -18.36 -4.89 8.09
CA THR A 80 -18.47 -4.90 6.62
C THR A 80 -19.23 -3.70 6.10
N TRP A 81 -20.29 -3.25 6.79
CA TRP A 81 -20.99 -2.04 6.38
C TRP A 81 -20.07 -0.82 6.43
N ALA A 82 -19.28 -0.67 7.50
CA ALA A 82 -18.32 0.43 7.60
C ALA A 82 -17.25 0.36 6.49
N TYR A 83 -16.74 -0.84 6.20
CA TYR A 83 -15.86 -1.08 5.06
C TYR A 83 -16.52 -0.69 3.73
N HIS A 84 -17.79 -1.06 3.50
CA HIS A 84 -18.55 -0.74 2.29
C HIS A 84 -18.68 0.78 2.08
N ILE A 85 -19.07 1.52 3.12
CA ILE A 85 -19.19 2.99 3.05
C ILE A 85 -17.87 3.61 2.61
N MET A 86 -16.76 3.20 3.23
CA MET A 86 -15.43 3.69 2.92
C MET A 86 -14.98 3.28 1.50
N ASN A 87 -15.08 2.00 1.16
CA ASN A 87 -14.55 1.43 -0.07
C ASN A 87 -15.19 2.06 -1.31
N HIS A 88 -16.50 2.33 -1.24
CA HIS A 88 -17.25 2.98 -2.30
C HIS A 88 -17.32 4.51 -2.17
N GLY A 89 -16.66 5.08 -1.16
CA GLY A 89 -16.65 6.53 -0.94
C GLY A 89 -18.05 7.11 -0.75
N GLN A 90 -18.95 6.39 -0.06
CA GLN A 90 -20.29 6.88 0.23
C GLN A 90 -20.24 7.95 1.33
N SER A 91 -21.23 8.85 1.31
CA SER A 91 -21.31 9.89 2.33
C SER A 91 -21.59 9.31 3.72
N PHE A 92 -20.76 9.64 4.70
CA PHE A 92 -21.02 9.30 6.10
C PHE A 92 -22.36 9.86 6.61
N LYS A 93 -22.86 10.96 6.02
CA LYS A 93 -24.16 11.55 6.39
C LYS A 93 -25.32 10.62 6.03
N SER A 94 -25.24 9.89 4.91
CA SER A 94 -26.31 8.99 4.46
C SER A 94 -26.48 7.79 5.40
N THR A 95 -25.41 7.36 6.07
CA THR A 95 -25.42 6.21 6.99
C THR A 95 -26.42 6.34 8.14
N ASN A 96 -26.73 7.56 8.58
CA ASN A 96 -27.75 7.81 9.61
C ASN A 96 -29.15 7.37 9.15
N CYS A 97 -29.50 7.66 7.90
CA CYS A 97 -30.77 7.24 7.31
C CYS A 97 -30.73 5.75 6.96
N THR A 98 -29.68 5.32 6.25
CA THR A 98 -29.55 3.93 5.78
C THR A 98 -29.51 2.93 6.93
N SER A 99 -28.83 3.23 8.04
CA SER A 99 -28.82 2.36 9.21
C SER A 99 -30.20 2.18 9.83
N LYS A 100 -31.05 3.21 9.84
CA LYS A 100 -32.44 3.11 10.34
C LYS A 100 -33.30 2.28 9.39
N LEU A 101 -33.11 2.45 8.09
CA LEU A 101 -33.81 1.67 7.06
C LEU A 101 -33.46 0.19 7.14
N ILE A 102 -32.17 -0.17 7.20
CA ILE A 102 -31.72 -1.57 7.33
C ILE A 102 -32.32 -2.20 8.61
N LYS A 103 -32.32 -1.45 9.71
CA LYS A 103 -32.90 -1.90 10.98
C LYS A 103 -34.39 -2.21 10.86
N LYS A 104 -35.13 -1.39 10.09
CA LYS A 104 -36.57 -1.55 9.88
C LYS A 104 -36.93 -2.64 8.87
N MET A 105 -36.14 -2.79 7.80
CA MET A 105 -36.47 -3.67 6.68
C MET A 105 -35.90 -5.09 6.83
N TYR A 106 -34.73 -5.25 7.47
CA TYR A 106 -33.99 -6.52 7.40
C TYR A 106 -33.50 -7.04 8.75
N LYS A 107 -32.84 -6.20 9.56
CA LYS A 107 -32.10 -6.66 10.76
C LYS A 107 -32.36 -5.76 11.98
N PRO A 108 -33.30 -6.11 12.88
CA PRO A 108 -33.68 -5.27 14.01
C PRO A 108 -32.54 -4.89 14.98
N LYS A 109 -31.45 -5.67 15.03
CA LYS A 109 -30.27 -5.41 15.87
C LYS A 109 -29.17 -4.60 15.16
N PHE A 110 -29.29 -4.36 13.85
CA PHE A 110 -28.30 -3.59 13.10
C PHE A 110 -28.33 -2.12 13.52
N SER A 111 -27.15 -1.56 13.76
CA SER A 111 -26.95 -0.14 14.01
C SER A 111 -25.53 0.24 13.60
N SER A 112 -25.41 1.12 12.61
CA SER A 112 -24.15 1.67 12.09
C SER A 112 -24.40 3.08 11.56
N ALA A 113 -24.82 3.97 12.48
CA ALA A 113 -24.94 5.40 12.22
C ALA A 113 -23.55 6.06 12.18
N ARG A 114 -23.47 7.30 11.72
CA ARG A 114 -22.22 8.03 11.42
C ARG A 114 -21.11 7.81 12.44
N THR A 115 -21.35 8.16 13.70
CA THR A 115 -20.34 8.09 14.77
C THR A 115 -19.81 6.68 14.99
N LYS A 116 -20.69 5.67 14.88
CA LYS A 116 -20.29 4.28 15.04
C LYS A 116 -19.50 3.79 13.83
N THR A 117 -19.90 4.17 12.62
CA THR A 117 -19.17 3.85 11.39
C THR A 117 -17.75 4.45 11.41
N GLU A 118 -17.63 5.71 11.79
CA GLU A 118 -16.36 6.42 11.94
C GLU A 118 -15.45 5.79 13.02
N ALA A 119 -16.02 5.42 14.16
CA ALA A 119 -15.29 4.72 15.21
C ALA A 119 -14.81 3.33 14.76
N ILE A 120 -15.64 2.57 14.04
CA ILE A 120 -15.24 1.26 13.51
C ILE A 120 -14.09 1.40 12.52
N ILE A 121 -14.17 2.38 11.61
CA ILE A 121 -13.09 2.64 10.65
C ILE A 121 -11.78 2.96 11.40
N SER A 122 -11.83 3.93 12.31
CA SER A 122 -10.61 4.48 12.92
C SER A 122 -10.03 3.60 14.03
N SER A 123 -10.89 2.91 14.79
CA SER A 123 -10.49 2.17 16.00
C SER A 123 -10.52 0.64 15.83
N VAL A 124 -10.97 0.13 14.67
CA VAL A 124 -11.01 -1.32 14.40
C VAL A 124 -10.36 -1.64 13.06
N LEU A 125 -10.83 -1.04 11.97
CA LEU A 125 -10.37 -1.40 10.62
C LEU A 125 -8.96 -0.90 10.31
N VAL A 126 -8.60 0.32 10.74
CA VAL A 126 -7.22 0.83 10.61
C VAL A 126 -6.25 -0.01 11.44
N PRO A 127 -6.46 -0.21 12.77
CA PRO A 127 -5.60 -1.09 13.56
C PRO A 127 -5.47 -2.49 12.97
N MET A 128 -6.57 -3.10 12.49
CA MET A 128 -6.52 -4.41 11.82
C MET A 128 -5.61 -4.40 10.58
N ALA A 129 -5.65 -3.34 9.77
CA ALA A 129 -4.78 -3.21 8.60
C ALA A 129 -3.32 -2.96 8.98
N GLU A 130 -3.07 -2.19 10.03
CA GLU A 130 -1.74 -1.91 10.57
C GLU A 130 -1.12 -3.18 11.21
N GLU A 131 -1.88 -3.94 11.99
CA GLU A 131 -1.47 -5.22 12.59
C GLU A 131 -1.17 -6.28 11.53
N GLU A 132 -1.98 -6.37 10.46
CA GLU A 132 -1.71 -7.29 9.34
C GLU A 132 -0.40 -6.91 8.62
N LEU A 133 -0.17 -5.61 8.41
CA LEU A 133 1.07 -5.12 7.82
C LEU A 133 2.27 -5.36 8.74
N GLU A 134 2.16 -5.09 10.04
CA GLU A 134 3.22 -5.32 11.01
C GLU A 134 3.60 -6.80 11.10
N SER A 135 2.59 -7.68 11.11
CA SER A 135 2.78 -9.14 11.09
C SER A 135 3.53 -9.59 9.83
N ASP A 136 3.12 -9.09 8.67
CA ASP A 136 3.79 -9.40 7.40
C ASP A 136 5.24 -8.86 7.39
N LEU A 137 5.47 -7.61 7.78
CA LEU A 137 6.79 -6.97 7.82
C LEU A 137 7.72 -7.60 8.85
N SER A 138 7.19 -8.14 9.95
CA SER A 138 7.99 -8.84 10.95
C SER A 138 8.65 -10.11 10.39
N LYS A 139 7.96 -10.79 9.46
CA LYS A 139 8.41 -12.01 8.80
C LYS A 139 9.26 -11.75 7.57
N ALA A 140 8.99 -10.66 6.86
CA ALA A 140 9.75 -10.31 5.67
C ALA A 140 11.22 -10.05 6.02
N THR A 141 12.12 -10.60 5.21
CA THR A 141 13.56 -10.37 5.33
C THR A 141 13.95 -9.05 4.69
N TYR A 142 13.36 -8.77 3.53
CA TYR A 142 13.67 -7.63 2.71
C TYR A 142 12.41 -6.84 2.35
N ILE A 143 12.52 -5.52 2.38
CA ILE A 143 11.45 -4.60 2.00
C ILE A 143 12.00 -3.48 1.14
N SER A 144 11.17 -2.93 0.27
CA SER A 144 11.45 -1.67 -0.42
C SER A 144 10.43 -0.62 -0.03
N VAL A 145 10.89 0.62 -0.01
CA VAL A 145 10.07 1.77 0.40
C VAL A 145 9.94 2.72 -0.78
N ALA A 146 8.70 3.06 -1.10
CA ALA A 146 8.39 4.08 -2.10
C ALA A 146 7.80 5.31 -1.40
N ILE A 147 8.36 6.47 -1.73
CA ILE A 147 7.93 7.78 -1.24
C ILE A 147 7.94 8.76 -2.41
N ASP A 148 6.92 9.61 -2.46
CA ASP A 148 6.83 10.73 -3.37
C ASP A 148 5.91 11.78 -2.75
N SER A 149 5.86 12.98 -3.33
CA SER A 149 5.02 14.06 -2.86
C SER A 149 4.06 14.55 -3.94
N SER A 150 2.82 14.80 -3.54
CA SER A 150 1.83 15.44 -4.40
C SER A 150 1.37 16.75 -3.79
N ASN A 151 1.13 17.74 -4.66
CA ASN A 151 0.64 19.04 -4.26
C ASN A 151 -0.83 18.96 -3.84
N HIS A 152 -1.14 19.41 -2.62
CA HIS A 152 -2.50 19.66 -2.19
C HIS A 152 -2.64 21.05 -1.57
N LYS A 153 -3.23 21.99 -2.30
CA LYS A 153 -3.28 23.41 -1.90
C LYS A 153 -1.89 23.95 -1.57
N HIS A 154 -1.60 24.19 -0.29
CA HIS A 154 -0.34 24.71 0.22
C HIS A 154 0.47 23.66 1.00
N THR A 155 -0.03 22.43 1.15
CA THR A 155 0.67 21.33 1.83
C THR A 155 1.06 20.23 0.83
N LYS A 156 2.10 19.48 1.17
CA LYS A 156 2.58 18.35 0.37
C LYS A 156 2.07 17.06 1.00
N LEU A 157 1.27 16.30 0.26
CA LEU A 157 0.83 14.99 0.69
C LEU A 157 1.91 13.95 0.38
N VAL A 158 2.41 13.26 1.40
CA VAL A 158 3.56 12.36 1.28
C VAL A 158 3.19 10.96 1.82
N PRO A 159 2.85 10.00 0.95
CA PRO A 159 2.68 8.60 1.31
C PRO A 159 4.01 7.88 1.50
N VAL A 160 4.04 6.92 2.42
CA VAL A 160 5.09 5.92 2.57
C VAL A 160 4.48 4.56 2.25
N ILE A 161 4.93 3.95 1.16
CA ILE A 161 4.44 2.65 0.68
C ILE A 161 5.52 1.61 0.89
N MET A 162 5.12 0.47 1.44
CA MET A 162 5.95 -0.72 1.60
C MET A 162 5.68 -1.71 0.47
N HIS A 163 6.76 -2.23 -0.11
CA HIS A 163 6.75 -3.26 -1.13
C HIS A 163 7.60 -4.44 -0.66
N TYR A 164 7.01 -5.63 -0.60
CA TYR A 164 7.68 -6.81 -0.06
C TYR A 164 7.05 -8.09 -0.64
N PHE A 165 7.80 -9.19 -0.62
CA PHE A 165 7.27 -10.51 -0.97
C PHE A 165 6.79 -11.24 0.29
N ASN A 166 5.62 -11.89 0.21
CA ASN A 166 5.09 -12.77 1.24
C ASN A 166 4.95 -14.19 0.64
N PRO A 167 5.53 -15.24 1.24
CA PRO A 167 5.51 -16.60 0.67
C PRO A 167 4.09 -17.19 0.55
N ASP A 168 3.11 -16.69 1.31
CA ASP A 168 1.73 -17.15 1.28
C ASP A 168 0.84 -16.33 0.33
N LYS A 169 1.16 -15.04 0.15
CA LYS A 169 0.31 -14.07 -0.56
C LYS A 169 0.93 -13.49 -1.83
N GLY A 170 2.20 -13.77 -2.09
CA GLY A 170 2.98 -13.19 -3.19
C GLY A 170 3.44 -11.77 -2.92
N VAL A 171 3.69 -11.01 -3.98
CA VAL A 171 4.13 -9.61 -3.87
C VAL A 171 3.04 -8.74 -3.26
N GLN A 172 3.35 -8.09 -2.15
CA GLN A 172 2.49 -7.17 -1.44
C GLN A 172 2.96 -5.73 -1.63
N THR A 173 2.01 -4.83 -1.79
CA THR A 173 2.23 -3.39 -1.80
C THR A 173 1.21 -2.74 -0.89
N LYS A 174 1.66 -2.13 0.20
CA LYS A 174 0.80 -1.63 1.28
C LYS A 174 1.17 -0.19 1.63
N LEU A 175 0.17 0.64 1.88
CA LEU A 175 0.33 1.99 2.40
C LEU A 175 0.57 1.89 3.91
N MET A 176 1.76 2.30 4.36
CA MET A 176 2.10 2.34 5.78
C MET A 176 1.67 3.65 6.42
N GLU A 177 2.04 4.77 5.80
CA GLU A 177 1.78 6.08 6.38
C GLU A 177 1.45 7.11 5.30
N LEU A 178 0.65 8.11 5.69
CA LEU A 178 0.33 9.26 4.86
C LEU A 178 0.35 10.48 5.75
N ASN A 179 1.16 11.47 5.40
CA ASN A 179 1.28 12.69 6.17
C ASN A 179 1.33 13.94 5.26
N GLU A 180 0.97 15.08 5.83
CA GLU A 180 1.11 16.38 5.19
C GLU A 180 2.40 17.04 5.68
N LEU A 181 3.32 17.34 4.76
CA LEU A 181 4.59 18.00 5.06
C LEU A 181 4.57 19.46 4.58
N PRO A 182 5.30 20.37 5.26
CA PRO A 182 5.37 21.78 4.90
C PRO A 182 6.20 22.05 3.63
N GLY A 183 6.95 21.06 3.13
CA GLY A 183 7.79 21.17 1.95
C GLY A 183 8.33 19.83 1.46
N GLU A 184 9.03 19.83 0.33
CA GLU A 184 9.53 18.64 -0.39
C GLU A 184 11.06 18.58 -0.47
N THR A 185 11.77 19.27 0.42
CA THR A 185 13.24 19.21 0.41
C THR A 185 13.72 17.79 0.71
N ALA A 186 14.84 17.40 0.10
CA ALA A 186 15.44 16.07 0.31
C ALA A 186 15.64 15.77 1.81
N ASP A 187 16.09 16.77 2.60
CA ASP A 187 16.28 16.62 4.04
C ASP A 187 14.97 16.39 4.81
N THR A 188 13.90 17.09 4.43
CA THR A 188 12.58 16.92 5.06
C THR A 188 12.03 15.52 4.78
N LEU A 189 12.12 15.05 3.53
CA LEU A 189 11.67 13.71 3.14
C LEU A 189 12.52 12.62 3.79
N ALA A 190 13.85 12.78 3.82
CA ALA A 190 14.77 11.84 4.45
C ALA A 190 14.54 11.73 5.97
N THR A 191 14.31 12.86 6.64
CA THR A 191 14.01 12.91 8.08
C THR A 191 12.69 12.21 8.37
N TYR A 192 11.65 12.53 7.60
CA TYR A 192 10.33 11.91 7.73
C TYR A 192 10.41 10.40 7.51
N LEU A 193 11.04 9.95 6.43
CA LEU A 193 11.23 8.54 6.12
C LEU A 193 12.02 7.82 7.22
N THR A 194 13.16 8.37 7.64
CA THR A 194 13.99 7.77 8.71
C THR A 194 13.21 7.65 10.02
N HIS A 195 12.40 8.66 10.36
CA HIS A 195 11.53 8.61 11.53
C HIS A 195 10.49 7.49 11.40
N THR A 196 9.78 7.40 10.26
CA THR A 196 8.78 6.36 10.01
C THR A 196 9.40 4.96 10.05
N LEU A 197 10.57 4.73 9.46
CA LEU A 197 11.23 3.42 9.47
C LEU A 197 11.64 2.98 10.88
N LYS A 198 12.28 3.88 11.65
CA LYS A 198 12.71 3.58 13.03
C LYS A 198 11.52 3.38 13.97
N LYS A 199 10.46 4.19 13.81
CA LYS A 199 9.22 4.04 14.59
C LYS A 199 8.61 2.65 14.41
N ASN A 200 8.70 2.09 13.21
CA ASN A 200 8.16 0.77 12.87
C ASN A 200 9.20 -0.37 12.96
N LYS A 201 10.45 -0.11 13.36
CA LYS A 201 11.53 -1.11 13.51
C LYS A 201 11.80 -1.93 12.23
N ILE A 202 11.92 -1.24 11.11
CA ILE A 202 12.13 -1.84 9.78
C ILE A 202 13.29 -1.19 9.02
N ASP A 203 14.08 -0.34 9.69
CA ASP A 203 15.21 0.37 9.08
C ASP A 203 16.34 -0.56 8.64
N ASP A 204 16.49 -1.72 9.27
CA ASP A 204 17.46 -2.78 8.95
C ASP A 204 17.03 -3.70 7.80
N LYS A 205 15.74 -3.70 7.43
CA LYS A 205 15.16 -4.57 6.39
C LYS A 205 15.12 -3.94 5.00
N CYS A 206 15.37 -2.63 4.90
CA CYS A 206 15.23 -1.89 3.67
C CYS A 206 16.31 -2.28 2.65
N ILE A 207 15.90 -2.77 1.48
CA ILE A 207 16.76 -2.94 0.31
C ILE A 207 17.09 -1.55 -0.21
N ALA A 208 18.18 -0.98 0.30
CA ALA A 208 18.71 0.24 -0.26
C ALA A 208 19.30 -0.09 -1.65
N GLN A 209 18.58 0.24 -2.72
CA GLN A 209 19.27 0.71 -3.92
C GLN A 209 19.84 2.10 -3.57
N GLN A 210 20.92 2.07 -2.79
CA GLN A 210 21.78 3.17 -2.34
C GLN A 210 21.10 4.55 -2.34
N LEU A 211 20.33 4.83 -1.28
CA LEU A 211 19.95 6.19 -0.94
C LEU A 211 21.18 7.13 -0.90
N LYS A 212 22.37 6.58 -0.60
CA LYS A 212 23.64 7.30 -0.60
C LYS A 212 24.10 7.73 -2.00
N GLU A 213 24.09 6.82 -2.99
CA GLU A 213 24.44 7.17 -4.37
C GLU A 213 23.36 8.05 -5.02
N PHE A 214 22.09 7.87 -4.66
CA PHE A 214 21.01 8.76 -5.10
C PHE A 214 21.11 10.15 -4.47
N CYS A 215 21.40 10.27 -3.17
CA CYS A 215 21.63 11.55 -2.50
C CYS A 215 22.90 12.27 -3.00
N ASP A 216 23.96 11.53 -3.33
CA ASP A 216 25.17 12.07 -3.96
C ASP A 216 24.91 12.47 -5.44
N PHE A 217 24.06 11.73 -6.16
CA PHE A 217 23.65 12.00 -7.54
C PHE A 217 22.66 13.18 -7.68
N VAL A 218 21.71 13.31 -6.75
CA VAL A 218 20.68 14.37 -6.76
C VAL A 218 21.28 15.77 -6.52
N GLN A 219 22.54 15.86 -6.08
CA GLN A 219 23.30 17.12 -6.12
C GLN A 219 23.65 17.59 -7.54
N ILE A 220 23.38 16.79 -8.58
CA ILE A 220 23.64 17.15 -9.97
C ILE A 220 22.36 16.89 -10.80
N ILE A 221 21.59 17.96 -10.99
CA ILE A 221 20.58 18.14 -12.06
C ILE A 221 19.24 17.41 -11.82
N TYR A 222 18.51 17.75 -10.76
CA TYR A 222 17.08 17.42 -10.63
C TYR A 222 16.14 18.53 -11.17
N LYS A 223 16.69 19.70 -11.52
CA LYS A 223 15.89 20.90 -11.87
C LYS A 223 15.40 20.97 -13.32
N ASP A 224 16.01 20.24 -14.26
CA ASP A 224 15.76 20.48 -15.69
C ASP A 224 14.87 19.43 -16.39
N LEU A 225 14.40 18.39 -15.69
CA LEU A 225 13.71 17.25 -16.35
C LEU A 225 12.32 16.89 -15.82
N LEU A 226 11.87 17.48 -14.71
CA LEU A 226 10.56 17.17 -14.12
C LEU A 226 9.41 18.04 -14.59
N GLY A 227 9.65 18.96 -15.53
CA GLY A 227 8.60 19.85 -16.04
C GLY A 227 7.56 19.20 -16.98
N HIS A 228 7.80 17.99 -17.52
CA HIS A 228 7.03 17.58 -18.72
C HIS A 228 6.56 16.12 -18.86
N CYS A 229 6.87 15.17 -17.96
CA CYS A 229 6.63 13.75 -18.26
C CYS A 229 5.93 12.93 -17.16
N THR A 230 4.75 13.35 -16.72
CA THR A 230 3.89 12.47 -15.89
C THR A 230 2.52 12.20 -16.49
N THR A 231 1.97 13.10 -17.33
CA THR A 231 0.64 12.91 -17.96
C THR A 231 0.58 13.17 -19.47
N HIS A 232 1.57 13.84 -20.06
CA HIS A 232 1.47 14.37 -21.43
C HIS A 232 1.71 13.35 -22.55
N TRP A 233 2.54 12.33 -22.32
CA TRP A 233 2.89 11.33 -23.34
C TRP A 233 1.71 10.40 -23.70
N LEU A 234 0.85 10.07 -22.73
CA LEU A 234 -0.38 9.30 -22.96
C LEU A 234 -1.49 10.16 -23.60
N SER A 235 -1.53 11.47 -23.31
CA SER A 235 -2.44 12.41 -23.99
C SER A 235 -2.13 12.54 -25.48
N LEU A 236 -0.86 12.37 -25.89
CA LEU A 236 -0.47 12.28 -27.30
C LEU A 236 -0.99 11.01 -27.98
N LEU A 237 -1.20 9.92 -27.23
CA LEU A 237 -1.78 8.69 -27.76
C LEU A 237 -3.24 8.90 -28.18
N SER A 238 -3.99 9.74 -27.47
CA SER A 238 -5.39 10.09 -27.80
C SER A 238 -5.53 11.31 -28.72
N ALA A 239 -4.43 11.98 -29.06
CA ALA A 239 -4.47 13.21 -29.84
C ALA A 239 -4.68 12.97 -31.35
N PHE A 240 -5.58 13.75 -31.95
CA PHE A 240 -5.85 13.72 -33.39
C PHE A 240 -4.95 14.72 -34.13
N TYR A 241 -4.01 14.21 -34.93
CA TYR A 241 -3.09 15.04 -35.72
C TYR A 241 -3.75 16.18 -36.51
N PRO A 242 -4.87 15.97 -37.25
CA PRO A 242 -5.52 17.06 -38.00
C PRO A 242 -6.02 18.20 -37.10
N ALA A 243 -6.51 17.87 -35.90
CA ALA A 243 -6.99 18.86 -34.93
C ALA A 243 -5.81 19.68 -34.37
N LEU A 244 -4.70 19.02 -34.03
CA LEU A 244 -3.48 19.70 -33.56
C LEU A 244 -2.89 20.61 -34.64
N GLN A 245 -2.79 20.12 -35.87
CA GLN A 245 -2.27 20.88 -37.00
C GLN A 245 -3.11 22.14 -37.26
N SER A 246 -4.43 21.99 -37.34
CA SER A 246 -5.35 23.12 -37.52
C SER A 246 -5.28 24.13 -36.36
N TYR A 247 -5.27 23.64 -35.13
CA TYR A 247 -5.15 24.48 -33.93
C TYR A 247 -3.87 25.30 -33.94
N PHE A 248 -2.70 24.67 -34.05
CA PHE A 248 -1.43 25.40 -33.95
C PHE A 248 -1.15 26.33 -35.15
N LEU A 249 -1.69 26.01 -36.34
CA LEU A 249 -1.57 26.89 -37.50
C LEU A 249 -2.54 28.08 -37.47
N SER A 250 -3.66 27.98 -36.74
CA SER A 250 -4.63 29.07 -36.58
C SER A 250 -4.29 30.06 -35.45
N GLN A 251 -3.34 29.74 -34.58
CA GLN A 251 -2.93 30.65 -33.50
C GLN A 251 -2.03 31.78 -34.00
N GLU A 252 -2.40 33.03 -33.72
CA GLU A 252 -1.59 34.21 -34.05
C GLU A 252 -0.22 34.21 -33.35
N LYS A 253 -0.17 33.73 -32.10
CA LYS A 253 1.05 33.65 -31.26
C LYS A 253 1.57 32.22 -31.11
N CYS A 254 1.61 31.45 -32.20
CA CYS A 254 2.18 30.10 -32.18
C CYS A 254 3.72 30.15 -32.11
N PRO A 255 4.38 29.41 -31.19
CA PRO A 255 5.83 29.29 -31.16
C PRO A 255 6.39 28.84 -32.51
N SER A 256 7.45 29.51 -32.98
CA SER A 256 8.04 29.32 -34.31
C SER A 256 8.49 27.88 -34.58
N ILE A 257 8.98 27.17 -33.55
CA ILE A 257 9.37 25.75 -33.63
C ILE A 257 8.15 24.85 -33.91
N ILE A 258 7.04 25.08 -33.20
CA ILE A 258 5.81 24.28 -33.35
C ILE A 258 5.15 24.57 -34.70
N LYS A 259 5.12 25.84 -35.09
CA LYS A 259 4.62 26.26 -36.40
C LYS A 259 5.44 25.60 -37.53
N LYS A 260 6.77 25.65 -37.45
CA LYS A 260 7.67 24.99 -38.42
C LYS A 260 7.45 23.48 -38.48
N PHE A 261 7.21 22.83 -37.35
CA PHE A 261 6.89 21.41 -37.29
C PHE A 261 5.60 21.10 -38.06
N PHE A 262 4.47 21.70 -37.69
CA PHE A 262 3.16 21.40 -38.33
C PHE A 262 3.03 21.87 -39.79
N SER A 263 3.90 22.77 -40.24
CA SER A 263 4.02 23.16 -41.65
C SER A 263 4.83 22.16 -42.49
N SER A 264 5.62 21.27 -41.88
CA SER A 264 6.43 20.30 -42.63
C SER A 264 5.60 19.08 -43.06
N PRO A 265 5.75 18.57 -44.30
CA PRO A 265 5.15 17.30 -44.74
C PRO A 265 5.59 16.10 -43.89
N SER A 266 6.80 16.16 -43.31
CA SER A 266 7.37 15.09 -42.46
C SER A 266 6.75 15.00 -41.07
N SER A 267 6.04 16.04 -40.61
CA SER A 267 5.46 16.07 -39.26
C SER A 267 4.35 15.03 -39.06
N LYS A 268 3.55 14.77 -40.09
CA LYS A 268 2.53 13.70 -40.08
C LYS A 268 3.17 12.32 -40.04
N LEU A 269 4.27 12.12 -40.79
CA LEU A 269 5.04 10.87 -40.73
C LEU A 269 5.61 10.65 -39.33
N TRP A 270 6.14 11.71 -38.71
CA TRP A 270 6.72 11.65 -37.38
C TRP A 270 5.66 11.38 -36.31
N PHE A 271 4.50 12.03 -36.40
CA PHE A 271 3.38 11.77 -35.50
C PHE A 271 2.92 10.31 -35.55
N LEU A 272 2.76 9.74 -36.75
CA LEU A 272 2.36 8.34 -36.93
C LEU A 272 3.43 7.36 -36.45
N PHE A 273 4.71 7.69 -36.67
CA PHE A 273 5.83 6.91 -36.16
C PHE A 273 5.83 6.90 -34.63
N ILE A 274 5.82 8.08 -33.99
CA ILE A 274 5.81 8.22 -32.53
C ILE A 274 4.60 7.50 -31.92
N HIS A 275 3.41 7.62 -32.52
CA HIS A 275 2.23 6.91 -32.03
C HIS A 275 2.42 5.37 -32.02
N ASN A 276 3.08 4.80 -33.03
CA ASN A 276 3.43 3.37 -33.04
C ASN A 276 4.41 3.02 -31.90
N GLN A 277 5.45 3.84 -31.71
CA GLN A 277 6.42 3.61 -30.64
C GLN A 277 5.80 3.76 -29.26
N LEU A 278 4.95 4.77 -29.03
CA LEU A 278 4.22 4.96 -27.77
C LEU A 278 3.39 3.75 -27.38
N SER A 279 2.76 3.08 -28.36
CA SER A 279 2.03 1.83 -28.13
C SER A 279 2.97 0.71 -27.66
N LEU A 280 4.17 0.58 -28.26
CA LEU A 280 5.20 -0.36 -27.83
C LEU A 280 5.66 -0.07 -26.39
N PHE A 281 6.03 1.17 -26.08
CA PHE A 281 6.48 1.57 -24.75
C PHE A 281 5.40 1.38 -23.69
N ASN A 282 4.15 1.77 -23.96
CA ASN A 282 3.02 1.58 -23.06
C ASN A 282 2.73 0.08 -22.81
N GLY A 283 2.80 -0.75 -23.86
CA GLY A 283 2.65 -2.19 -23.73
C GLY A 283 3.73 -2.83 -22.84
N ILE A 284 4.94 -2.27 -22.86
CA ILE A 284 6.06 -2.75 -22.03
C ILE A 284 5.98 -2.20 -20.62
N ILE A 285 5.62 -0.94 -20.40
CA ILE A 285 5.40 -0.37 -19.06
C ILE A 285 4.35 -1.18 -18.29
N LYS A 286 3.25 -1.56 -18.95
CA LYS A 286 2.24 -2.45 -18.36
C LYS A 286 2.77 -3.85 -18.03
N LYS A 287 3.77 -4.33 -18.76
CA LYS A 287 4.46 -5.60 -18.45
C LYS A 287 5.49 -5.41 -17.33
N LEU A 288 6.18 -4.27 -17.26
CA LEU A 288 7.11 -3.93 -16.19
C LEU A 288 6.41 -3.83 -14.83
N GLU A 289 5.15 -3.40 -14.80
CA GLU A 289 4.30 -3.48 -13.61
C GLU A 289 4.05 -4.93 -13.12
N ARG A 290 4.34 -5.95 -13.95
CA ARG A 290 4.09 -7.38 -13.66
C ARG A 290 5.35 -8.25 -13.68
N GLN A 291 6.41 -7.87 -14.41
CA GLN A 291 7.62 -8.65 -14.66
C GLN A 291 8.83 -7.74 -14.94
N LEU A 292 10.02 -8.13 -14.49
CA LEU A 292 11.27 -7.40 -14.70
C LEU A 292 11.85 -7.73 -16.11
N GLU A 293 11.37 -7.05 -17.17
CA GLU A 293 11.84 -7.30 -18.55
C GLU A 293 12.17 -6.03 -19.36
N VAL A 294 13.11 -5.21 -18.88
CA VAL A 294 13.59 -4.02 -19.63
C VAL A 294 14.43 -4.44 -20.86
N GLU A 295 15.09 -5.58 -20.82
CA GLU A 295 15.97 -6.07 -21.89
C GLU A 295 15.25 -6.40 -23.18
N ALA A 296 14.06 -7.00 -23.06
CA ALA A 296 13.23 -7.30 -24.21
C ALA A 296 12.86 -6.03 -24.99
N LEU A 297 12.81 -4.87 -24.32
CA LEU A 297 12.63 -3.57 -24.99
C LEU A 297 13.89 -3.13 -25.71
N ILE A 298 15.06 -3.21 -25.06
CA ILE A 298 16.34 -2.85 -25.66
C ILE A 298 16.57 -3.69 -26.93
N THR A 299 16.42 -5.01 -26.85
CA THR A 299 16.57 -5.91 -28.01
C THR A 299 15.60 -5.56 -29.13
N LYS A 300 14.33 -5.24 -28.81
CA LYS A 300 13.35 -4.80 -29.82
C LYS A 300 13.72 -3.47 -30.46
N LEU A 301 14.24 -2.51 -29.71
CA LEU A 301 14.65 -1.20 -30.23
C LEU A 301 15.88 -1.32 -31.13
N GLU A 302 16.87 -2.13 -30.73
CA GLU A 302 18.07 -2.40 -31.53
C GLU A 302 17.71 -3.13 -32.83
N GLU A 303 16.88 -4.17 -32.79
CA GLU A 303 16.44 -4.86 -34.01
C GLU A 303 15.64 -3.91 -34.93
N ARG A 304 14.74 -3.09 -34.36
CA ARG A 304 14.01 -2.08 -35.12
C ARG A 304 14.92 -1.04 -35.75
N LYS A 305 16.02 -0.67 -35.10
CA LYS A 305 17.04 0.21 -35.64
C LYS A 305 17.76 -0.45 -36.82
N VAL A 306 18.25 -1.68 -36.66
CA VAL A 306 18.93 -2.45 -37.71
C VAL A 306 18.05 -2.60 -38.94
N GLN A 307 16.78 -2.95 -38.74
CA GLN A 307 15.80 -3.13 -39.82
C GLN A 307 15.21 -1.82 -40.36
N ARG A 308 15.65 -0.65 -39.85
CA ARG A 308 15.08 0.66 -40.20
C ARG A 308 13.55 0.66 -40.13
N PHE A 309 13.01 0.05 -39.07
CA PHE A 309 11.59 -0.28 -38.99
C PHE A 309 10.73 0.98 -38.85
N VAL A 310 9.79 1.11 -39.77
CA VAL A 310 8.67 2.05 -39.74
C VAL A 310 7.39 1.32 -40.12
N GLY A 311 6.26 1.68 -39.50
CA GLY A 311 4.98 1.01 -39.73
C GLY A 311 4.48 1.15 -41.17
N LEU A 312 3.69 0.18 -41.65
CA LEU A 312 3.20 0.13 -43.05
C LEU A 312 2.50 1.43 -43.50
N LYS A 313 1.71 2.05 -42.61
CA LYS A 313 1.05 3.33 -42.88
C LYS A 313 2.05 4.47 -43.14
N VAL A 314 3.16 4.49 -42.39
CA VAL A 314 4.26 5.45 -42.59
C VAL A 314 4.99 5.14 -43.88
N LYS A 315 5.28 3.87 -44.19
CA LYS A 315 5.90 3.45 -45.47
C LYS A 315 5.07 3.86 -46.68
N GLY A 316 3.76 3.60 -46.68
CA GLY A 316 2.87 3.98 -47.78
C GLY A 316 2.77 5.49 -47.97
N MET A 317 2.77 6.26 -46.87
CA MET A 317 2.81 7.72 -46.94
C MET A 317 4.17 8.24 -47.43
N LEU A 318 5.27 7.62 -46.99
CA LEU A 318 6.62 7.96 -47.42
C LEU A 318 6.78 7.76 -48.93
N GLN A 319 6.27 6.64 -49.48
CA GLN A 319 6.20 6.34 -50.92
C GLN A 319 5.37 7.35 -51.73
N SER A 320 4.34 7.94 -51.12
CA SER A 320 3.53 8.98 -51.77
C SER A 320 4.19 10.36 -51.77
N LEU A 321 5.17 10.58 -50.87
CA LEU A 321 5.91 11.84 -50.70
C LEU A 321 7.26 11.85 -51.43
N THR A 322 7.68 10.73 -52.04
CA THR A 322 9.00 10.47 -52.66
C THR A 322 9.30 11.28 -53.93
N LYS A 323 8.61 12.40 -54.18
CA LYS A 323 9.04 13.36 -55.21
C LYS A 323 10.19 14.28 -54.74
N GLU A 324 10.49 14.27 -53.44
CA GLU A 324 11.57 15.04 -52.81
C GLU A 324 12.51 14.09 -52.04
N MET A 325 13.60 13.64 -52.67
CA MET A 325 14.56 12.67 -52.09
C MET A 325 15.11 13.10 -50.71
N ASP A 326 15.16 14.41 -50.44
CA ASP A 326 15.69 15.00 -49.20
C ASP A 326 14.79 14.72 -47.97
N VAL A 327 13.47 14.56 -48.17
CA VAL A 327 12.52 14.35 -47.07
C VAL A 327 12.61 12.94 -46.50
N GLU A 328 12.82 11.93 -47.36
CA GLU A 328 12.95 10.54 -46.93
C GLU A 328 14.24 10.31 -46.14
N GLU A 329 15.37 10.78 -46.66
CA GLU A 329 16.66 10.64 -46.00
C GLU A 329 16.67 11.36 -44.65
N THR A 330 16.17 12.60 -44.61
CA THR A 330 16.04 13.38 -43.37
C THR A 330 15.11 12.71 -42.35
N PHE A 331 13.99 12.14 -42.80
CA PHE A 331 13.06 11.43 -41.91
C PHE A 331 13.69 10.15 -41.32
N MET A 332 14.33 9.35 -42.16
CA MET A 332 14.96 8.10 -41.73
C MET A 332 16.14 8.34 -40.78
N LYS A 333 16.89 9.43 -40.96
CA LYS A 333 17.91 9.87 -39.99
C LYS A 333 17.32 10.18 -38.61
N HIS A 334 16.14 10.80 -38.56
CA HIS A 334 15.43 11.03 -37.29
C HIS A 334 14.92 9.72 -36.67
N VAL A 335 14.43 8.77 -37.47
CA VAL A 335 14.02 7.43 -37.01
C VAL A 335 15.21 6.70 -36.36
N GLU A 336 16.36 6.67 -37.02
CA GLU A 336 17.57 6.05 -36.49
C GLU A 336 18.04 6.73 -35.20
N SER A 337 18.07 8.07 -35.19
CA SER A 337 18.41 8.86 -34.01
C SER A 337 17.46 8.61 -32.83
N PHE A 338 16.16 8.43 -33.09
CA PHE A 338 15.19 8.08 -32.05
C PHE A 338 15.47 6.71 -31.43
N TYR A 339 15.70 5.67 -32.25
CA TYR A 339 16.00 4.36 -31.72
C TYR A 339 17.33 4.34 -30.96
N GLU A 340 18.35 5.00 -31.50
CA GLU A 340 19.65 5.13 -30.84
C GLU A 340 19.52 5.84 -29.49
N ALA A 341 18.89 7.02 -29.46
CA ALA A 341 18.70 7.79 -28.23
C ALA A 341 17.87 7.01 -27.21
N SER A 342 16.83 6.30 -27.64
CA SER A 342 15.98 5.48 -26.76
C SER A 342 16.77 4.31 -26.17
N SER A 343 17.51 3.57 -26.99
CA SER A 343 18.34 2.45 -26.54
C SER A 343 19.47 2.93 -25.63
N GLN A 344 20.17 4.01 -25.98
CA GLN A 344 21.22 4.60 -25.15
C GLN A 344 20.67 5.09 -23.82
N TYR A 345 19.50 5.74 -23.82
CA TYR A 345 18.84 6.18 -22.59
C TYR A 345 18.55 4.99 -21.69
N LEU A 346 17.90 3.94 -22.22
CA LEU A 346 17.62 2.73 -21.43
C LEU A 346 18.91 2.06 -20.93
N LYS A 347 19.96 2.00 -21.76
CA LYS A 347 21.30 1.49 -21.39
C LYS A 347 21.98 2.33 -20.30
N LYS A 348 21.78 3.65 -20.25
CA LYS A 348 22.31 4.53 -19.19
C LYS A 348 21.59 4.30 -17.84
N TRP A 349 20.29 4.03 -17.89
CA TRP A 349 19.56 3.53 -16.72
C TRP A 349 19.95 2.09 -16.37
N ASN A 350 20.67 1.39 -17.25
CA ASN A 350 21.06 -0.02 -17.14
C ASN A 350 22.37 -0.26 -16.37
N SER A 351 22.60 0.48 -15.27
CA SER A 351 23.27 -0.14 -14.12
C SER A 351 22.51 -1.42 -13.66
N LEU A 352 21.28 -1.62 -14.16
CA LEU A 352 20.45 -2.83 -14.14
C LEU A 352 21.08 -4.13 -14.68
N THR A 353 22.37 -4.18 -15.04
CA THR A 353 23.11 -5.48 -15.20
C THR A 353 22.95 -6.40 -13.99
N GLU A 354 22.59 -5.85 -12.82
CA GLU A 354 22.25 -6.64 -11.65
C GLU A 354 20.96 -7.43 -11.79
N TYR A 355 19.96 -6.94 -12.53
CA TYR A 355 18.68 -7.65 -12.74
C TYR A 355 18.83 -8.91 -13.60
N GLN A 356 19.86 -8.95 -14.46
CA GLN A 356 20.22 -10.16 -15.22
C GLN A 356 20.52 -11.33 -14.30
N LYS A 357 21.19 -11.05 -13.18
CA LYS A 357 21.56 -12.06 -12.20
C LYS A 357 20.31 -12.72 -11.62
N PHE A 358 19.25 -11.95 -11.42
CA PHE A 358 17.95 -12.44 -10.94
C PHE A 358 17.05 -13.03 -12.04
N SER A 359 17.51 -13.15 -13.29
CA SER A 359 16.65 -13.60 -14.41
C SER A 359 16.00 -14.96 -14.18
N TRP A 360 16.69 -15.87 -13.48
CA TRP A 360 16.17 -17.19 -13.15
C TRP A 360 14.97 -17.16 -12.19
N ILE A 361 14.77 -16.08 -11.43
CA ILE A 361 13.58 -15.86 -10.58
C ILE A 361 12.30 -15.77 -11.42
N LEU A 362 12.39 -15.43 -12.71
CA LEU A 362 11.24 -15.41 -13.61
C LEU A 362 10.68 -16.79 -13.91
N LEU A 363 11.44 -17.87 -13.63
CA LEU A 363 11.05 -19.26 -13.83
C LEU A 363 10.56 -19.53 -15.26
N LYS A 364 11.31 -19.04 -16.26
CA LYS A 364 11.08 -19.37 -17.68
C LYS A 364 11.60 -20.76 -18.05
N GLU A 365 12.64 -21.18 -17.35
CA GLU A 365 13.29 -22.48 -17.44
C GLU A 365 13.83 -22.86 -16.05
N PRO A 366 14.13 -24.14 -15.78
CA PRO A 366 14.73 -24.55 -14.53
C PRO A 366 16.09 -23.86 -14.32
N PRO A 367 16.37 -23.28 -13.12
CA PRO A 367 17.57 -22.49 -12.89
C PRO A 367 18.85 -23.33 -12.96
N SER A 368 19.91 -22.80 -13.58
CA SER A 368 21.25 -23.38 -13.43
C SER A 368 21.87 -22.96 -12.08
N TRP A 369 22.75 -23.77 -11.50
CA TRP A 369 23.44 -23.38 -10.28
C TRP A 369 24.29 -22.12 -10.47
N ALA A 370 24.98 -22.00 -11.62
CA ALA A 370 25.79 -20.83 -11.95
C ALA A 370 25.00 -19.51 -11.89
N ALA A 371 23.73 -19.50 -12.34
CA ALA A 371 22.89 -18.31 -12.25
C ALA A 371 22.51 -17.96 -10.80
N VAL A 372 22.27 -18.98 -9.96
CA VAL A 372 21.98 -18.81 -8.54
C VAL A 372 23.21 -18.30 -7.79
N GLU A 373 24.38 -18.86 -8.06
CA GLU A 373 25.67 -18.46 -7.49
C GLU A 373 26.01 -17.00 -7.83
N GLU A 374 25.79 -16.57 -9.08
CA GLU A 374 25.98 -15.17 -9.48
C GLU A 374 25.05 -14.22 -8.70
N THR A 375 23.81 -14.65 -8.47
CA THR A 375 22.84 -13.91 -7.64
C THR A 375 23.29 -13.83 -6.20
N LEU A 376 23.70 -14.95 -5.61
CA LEU A 376 24.18 -15.02 -4.24
C LEU A 376 25.38 -14.09 -4.03
N SER A 377 26.34 -14.10 -4.96
CA SER A 377 27.51 -13.21 -4.94
C SER A 377 27.12 -11.73 -5.03
N ALA A 378 26.03 -11.39 -5.74
CA ALA A 378 25.54 -10.02 -5.83
C ALA A 378 24.80 -9.57 -4.57
N VAL A 379 23.97 -10.44 -3.98
CA VAL A 379 23.18 -10.14 -2.78
C VAL A 379 24.07 -10.03 -1.55
N THR A 380 25.00 -10.97 -1.35
CA THR A 380 25.92 -11.00 -0.18
C THR A 380 26.82 -9.77 -0.08
N LYS A 381 27.11 -9.09 -1.20
CA LYS A 381 27.85 -7.81 -1.19
C LYS A 381 27.03 -6.62 -0.69
N LYS A 382 25.69 -6.73 -0.71
CA LYS A 382 24.76 -5.62 -0.49
C LYS A 382 23.94 -5.78 0.78
N THR A 383 23.79 -6.99 1.28
CA THR A 383 22.92 -7.30 2.40
C THR A 383 23.71 -7.81 3.59
N ILE A 384 23.13 -7.64 4.78
CA ILE A 384 23.74 -8.03 6.05
C ILE A 384 23.51 -9.53 6.33
N ILE A 385 22.63 -10.17 5.57
CA ILE A 385 22.13 -11.51 5.86
C ILE A 385 23.02 -12.56 5.20
N ALA A 386 23.57 -13.44 6.05
CA ALA A 386 24.31 -14.61 5.61
C ALA A 386 23.33 -15.67 5.12
N VAL A 387 23.41 -15.98 3.82
CA VAL A 387 22.79 -17.15 3.21
C VAL A 387 23.85 -18.24 3.16
N ASP A 388 23.54 -19.44 3.67
CA ASP A 388 24.47 -20.57 3.61
C ASP A 388 24.44 -21.17 2.20
N GLU A 389 25.59 -21.18 1.53
CA GLU A 389 25.70 -21.64 0.14
C GLU A 389 25.41 -23.15 0.00
N GLY A 390 25.83 -23.96 0.98
CA GLY A 390 25.61 -25.40 0.96
C GLY A 390 24.13 -25.74 1.14
N GLU A 391 23.49 -25.14 2.14
CA GLU A 391 22.05 -25.31 2.35
C GLU A 391 21.22 -24.70 1.20
N LEU A 392 21.69 -23.61 0.57
CA LEU A 392 21.05 -23.05 -0.62
C LEU A 392 21.12 -24.02 -1.81
N PHE A 393 22.23 -24.72 -1.99
CA PHE A 393 22.36 -25.72 -3.04
C PHE A 393 21.33 -26.85 -2.86
N ASP A 394 21.13 -27.29 -1.62
CA ASP A 394 20.12 -28.28 -1.27
C ASP A 394 18.70 -27.72 -1.50
N ASP A 395 18.41 -26.49 -1.07
CA ASP A 395 17.13 -25.80 -1.34
C ASP A 395 16.82 -25.74 -2.85
N ILE A 396 17.80 -25.40 -3.68
CA ILE A 396 17.67 -25.38 -5.15
C ILE A 396 17.45 -26.78 -5.71
N THR A 397 18.09 -27.79 -5.13
CA THR A 397 17.91 -29.18 -5.54
C THR A 397 16.49 -29.65 -5.26
N TYR A 398 15.95 -29.35 -4.08
CA TYR A 398 14.54 -29.59 -3.76
C TYR A 398 13.63 -28.81 -4.70
N PHE A 399 13.87 -27.52 -4.89
CA PHE A 399 13.09 -26.68 -5.81
C PHE A 399 13.00 -27.28 -7.22
N LYS A 400 14.13 -27.72 -7.79
CA LYS A 400 14.18 -28.33 -9.13
C LYS A 400 13.37 -29.62 -9.25
N SER A 401 13.23 -30.37 -8.15
CA SER A 401 12.39 -31.58 -8.14
C SER A 401 10.89 -31.27 -8.30
N PHE A 402 10.46 -30.06 -7.93
CA PHE A 402 9.08 -29.59 -8.07
C PHE A 402 8.88 -28.76 -9.34
N ALA A 403 9.73 -27.77 -9.59
CA ALA A 403 9.67 -26.87 -10.73
C ALA A 403 10.33 -27.49 -11.98
N THR A 404 9.81 -28.65 -12.41
CA THR A 404 10.25 -29.32 -13.64
C THR A 404 9.88 -28.49 -14.88
N ALA A 405 10.46 -28.81 -16.03
CA ALA A 405 10.10 -28.16 -17.29
C ALA A 405 8.60 -28.29 -17.61
N GLU A 406 7.98 -29.41 -17.22
CA GLU A 406 6.53 -29.62 -17.36
C GLU A 406 5.72 -28.68 -16.45
N LYS A 407 6.10 -28.55 -15.17
CA LYS A 407 5.44 -27.63 -14.22
C LYS A 407 5.57 -26.17 -14.66
N ILE A 408 6.75 -25.78 -15.15
CA ILE A 408 6.98 -24.43 -15.70
C ILE A 408 6.14 -24.18 -16.95
N SER A 409 6.00 -25.18 -17.81
CA SER A 409 5.13 -25.12 -19.00
C SER A 409 3.65 -25.00 -18.62
N ASP A 410 3.20 -25.72 -17.60
CA ASP A 410 1.84 -25.63 -17.05
C ASP A 410 1.54 -24.24 -16.49
N TRP A 411 2.42 -23.69 -15.64
CA TRP A 411 2.30 -22.31 -15.16
C TRP A 411 2.25 -21.28 -16.29
N THR A 412 3.01 -21.52 -17.36
CA THR A 412 3.05 -20.63 -18.52
C THR A 412 1.77 -20.72 -19.35
N THR A 413 1.24 -21.92 -19.54
CA THR A 413 -0.03 -22.17 -20.24
C THR A 413 -1.22 -21.55 -19.49
N ASN A 414 -1.20 -21.64 -18.16
CA ASN A 414 -2.21 -21.07 -17.28
C ASN A 414 -2.00 -19.56 -16.98
N ASN A 415 -0.98 -18.93 -17.59
CA ASN A 415 -0.64 -17.52 -17.41
C ASN A 415 -0.45 -17.11 -15.94
N VAL A 416 0.13 -18.01 -15.13
CA VAL A 416 0.45 -17.78 -13.73
C VAL A 416 1.62 -16.81 -13.65
N ASN A 417 1.44 -15.71 -12.89
CA ASN A 417 2.45 -14.67 -12.75
C ASN A 417 3.65 -15.17 -11.92
N THR A 418 4.79 -14.50 -12.03
CA THR A 418 6.03 -14.94 -11.37
C THR A 418 5.91 -15.04 -9.84
N ALA A 419 5.25 -14.09 -9.19
CA ALA A 419 5.06 -14.12 -7.73
C ALA A 419 4.20 -15.31 -7.31
N ASP A 420 3.11 -15.59 -8.04
CA ASP A 420 2.21 -16.71 -7.76
C ASP A 420 2.89 -18.07 -7.96
N ARG A 421 3.84 -18.20 -8.90
CA ARG A 421 4.66 -19.41 -9.07
C ARG A 421 5.53 -19.68 -7.83
N TRP A 422 6.09 -18.62 -7.25
CA TRP A 422 6.86 -18.72 -6.01
C TRP A 422 5.97 -19.02 -4.81
N VAL A 423 4.75 -18.46 -4.74
CA VAL A 423 3.76 -18.82 -3.72
C VAL A 423 3.40 -20.31 -3.81
N ASP A 424 3.08 -20.83 -5.00
CA ASP A 424 2.79 -22.26 -5.22
C ASP A 424 3.98 -23.13 -4.75
N THR A 425 5.21 -22.69 -5.05
CA THR A 425 6.44 -23.34 -4.60
C THR A 425 6.56 -23.36 -3.08
N PHE A 426 6.50 -22.21 -2.41
CA PHE A 426 6.67 -22.15 -0.95
C PHE A 426 5.53 -22.85 -0.21
N GLN A 427 4.30 -22.76 -0.69
CA GLN A 427 3.17 -23.51 -0.13
C GLN A 427 3.35 -25.03 -0.29
N HIS A 428 3.84 -25.49 -1.45
CA HIS A 428 4.12 -26.90 -1.68
C HIS A 428 5.13 -27.46 -0.67
N PHE A 429 6.26 -26.78 -0.48
CA PHE A 429 7.30 -27.25 0.45
C PHE A 429 6.92 -27.04 1.91
N SER A 430 6.19 -25.97 2.23
CA SER A 430 5.62 -25.77 3.57
C SER A 430 4.65 -26.89 3.96
N SER A 431 3.84 -27.40 3.01
CA SER A 431 2.91 -28.52 3.27
C SER A 431 3.63 -29.85 3.57
N LYS A 432 4.90 -29.95 3.17
CA LYS A 432 5.78 -31.10 3.39
C LYS A 432 6.75 -30.89 4.56
N GLU A 433 6.61 -29.80 5.30
CA GLU A 433 7.52 -29.41 6.39
C GLU A 433 8.99 -29.27 5.94
N ILE A 434 9.23 -28.90 4.68
CA ILE A 434 10.56 -28.64 4.11
C ILE A 434 10.77 -27.11 4.07
N PRO A 435 11.57 -26.52 4.97
CA PRO A 435 11.76 -25.08 5.00
C PRO A 435 12.85 -24.68 4.00
N LEU A 436 12.49 -23.98 2.93
CA LEU A 436 13.43 -23.42 1.93
C LEU A 436 14.08 -22.12 2.45
N LYS A 437 14.81 -22.22 3.56
CA LYS A 437 15.26 -21.07 4.38
C LYS A 437 16.25 -20.17 3.66
N ASN A 438 17.10 -20.71 2.80
CA ASN A 438 18.18 -19.99 2.13
C ASN A 438 17.73 -19.49 0.75
N LEU A 439 16.78 -20.20 0.12
CA LEU A 439 16.15 -19.76 -1.12
C LEU A 439 15.21 -18.57 -0.91
N LEU A 440 14.40 -18.57 0.17
CA LEU A 440 13.41 -17.52 0.41
C LEU A 440 14.01 -16.10 0.42
N PRO A 441 15.11 -15.81 1.13
CA PRO A 441 15.75 -14.49 1.11
C PRO A 441 16.15 -14.01 -0.29
N LEU A 442 16.61 -14.90 -1.18
CA LEU A 442 16.97 -14.51 -2.55
C LEU A 442 15.74 -14.14 -3.38
N VAL A 443 14.65 -14.91 -3.24
CA VAL A 443 13.38 -14.63 -3.89
C VAL A 443 12.75 -13.35 -3.33
N GLU A 444 12.78 -13.18 -2.01
CA GLU A 444 12.30 -11.97 -1.32
C GLU A 444 13.06 -10.74 -1.79
N TYR A 445 14.39 -10.80 -1.86
CA TYR A 445 15.20 -9.70 -2.36
C TYR A 445 14.78 -9.30 -3.78
N ALA A 446 14.70 -10.26 -4.70
CA ALA A 446 14.39 -10.01 -6.10
C ALA A 446 12.97 -9.45 -6.31
N LEU A 447 11.97 -10.05 -5.65
CA LEU A 447 10.56 -9.69 -5.82
C LEU A 447 10.12 -8.48 -4.97
N SER A 448 10.96 -8.05 -4.03
CA SER A 448 10.74 -6.81 -3.29
C SER A 448 11.37 -5.59 -3.96
N LEU A 449 12.01 -5.73 -5.14
CA LEU A 449 12.49 -4.58 -5.91
C LEU A 449 11.32 -3.89 -6.63
N PRO A 450 11.06 -2.59 -6.38
CA PRO A 450 9.97 -1.88 -7.01
C PRO A 450 10.26 -1.68 -8.49
N SER A 451 9.28 -1.98 -9.35
CA SER A 451 9.46 -1.83 -10.80
C SER A 451 9.06 -0.47 -11.36
N THR A 452 8.17 0.26 -10.67
CA THR A 452 7.63 1.56 -11.12
C THR A 452 7.11 2.40 -9.95
N ASN A 453 6.87 3.70 -10.20
CA ASN A 453 6.14 4.58 -9.27
C ASN A 453 4.62 4.40 -9.30
N ALA A 454 4.09 3.42 -10.04
CA ALA A 454 2.64 3.19 -10.16
C ALA A 454 1.91 3.02 -8.80
N PRO A 455 2.49 2.38 -7.76
CA PRO A 455 1.90 2.32 -6.44
C PRO A 455 1.55 3.68 -5.84
N LEU A 456 2.45 4.66 -5.97
CA LEU A 456 2.30 6.03 -5.45
C LEU A 456 1.22 6.78 -6.23
N GLU A 457 1.25 6.70 -7.56
CA GLU A 457 0.23 7.29 -8.44
C GLU A 457 -1.18 6.76 -8.14
N ARG A 458 -1.31 5.47 -7.83
CA ARG A 458 -2.60 4.88 -7.40
C ARG A 458 -3.08 5.48 -6.07
N VAL A 459 -2.19 5.69 -5.10
CA VAL A 459 -2.55 6.35 -3.83
C VAL A 459 -2.99 7.79 -4.07
N PHE A 460 -2.26 8.56 -4.88
CA PHE A 460 -2.64 9.93 -5.22
C PHE A 460 -3.97 9.99 -5.97
N SER A 461 -4.20 9.09 -6.92
CA SER A 461 -5.49 8.98 -7.61
C SER A 461 -6.63 8.65 -6.65
N LEU A 462 -6.42 7.72 -5.71
CA LEU A 462 -7.43 7.39 -4.70
C LEU A 462 -7.69 8.57 -3.76
N ALA A 463 -6.65 9.28 -3.34
CA ALA A 463 -6.75 10.47 -2.51
C ALA A 463 -7.59 11.55 -3.22
N ASN A 464 -7.30 11.85 -4.48
CA ASN A 464 -8.06 12.82 -5.29
C ASN A 464 -9.54 12.42 -5.45
N ASN A 465 -9.83 11.13 -5.62
CA ASN A 465 -11.21 10.62 -5.75
C ASN A 465 -11.99 10.67 -4.42
N MET A 466 -11.30 10.55 -3.28
CA MET A 466 -11.90 10.63 -1.95
C MET A 466 -12.05 12.07 -1.46
N TRP A 467 -11.11 12.94 -1.84
CA TRP A 467 -10.99 14.32 -1.40
C TRP A 467 -11.75 15.28 -2.35
N THR A 468 -13.05 15.07 -2.55
CA THR A 468 -13.89 15.94 -3.40
C THR A 468 -14.54 17.08 -2.61
N GLU A 469 -14.96 18.16 -3.30
CA GLU A 469 -15.65 19.31 -2.69
C GLU A 469 -16.91 18.91 -1.92
N GLU A 470 -17.64 17.91 -2.41
CA GLU A 470 -18.85 17.37 -1.77
C GLU A 470 -18.55 16.59 -0.47
N LYS A 471 -17.29 16.15 -0.32
CA LYS A 471 -16.74 15.40 0.83
C LYS A 471 -15.78 16.22 1.68
N THR A 472 -15.64 17.52 1.44
CA THR A 472 -14.69 18.48 2.07
C THR A 472 -14.69 18.55 3.59
N ASN A 473 -15.61 17.89 4.28
CA ASN A 473 -15.62 17.78 5.73
C ASN A 473 -14.85 16.56 6.28
N LEU A 474 -14.17 15.77 5.44
CA LEU A 474 -13.25 14.73 5.92
C LEU A 474 -11.99 15.39 6.50
N ASN A 475 -11.69 15.13 7.78
CA ASN A 475 -10.43 15.53 8.38
C ASN A 475 -9.27 14.69 7.78
N GLY A 476 -8.04 15.22 7.81
CA GLY A 476 -6.87 14.52 7.25
C GLY A 476 -6.65 13.13 7.86
N SER A 477 -6.97 12.95 9.14
CA SER A 477 -6.93 11.65 9.83
C SER A 477 -7.89 10.62 9.25
N MET A 478 -9.12 11.02 8.89
CA MET A 478 -10.11 10.12 8.30
C MET A 478 -9.72 9.80 6.87
N LEU A 479 -9.20 10.76 6.11
CA LEU A 479 -8.68 10.45 4.78
C LEU A 479 -7.56 9.41 4.84
N ARG A 480 -6.58 9.60 5.74
CA ARG A 480 -5.53 8.60 5.99
C ARG A 480 -6.14 7.24 6.29
N ALA A 481 -7.11 7.17 7.21
CA ALA A 481 -7.79 5.92 7.56
C ALA A 481 -8.46 5.27 6.35
N MET A 482 -9.18 6.04 5.54
CA MET A 482 -9.84 5.54 4.34
C MET A 482 -8.84 5.03 3.30
N LEU A 483 -7.73 5.74 3.09
CA LEU A 483 -6.70 5.33 2.14
C LEU A 483 -5.99 4.06 2.60
N ILE A 484 -5.61 3.96 3.88
CA ILE A 484 -4.99 2.76 4.45
C ILE A 484 -5.90 1.55 4.23
N ILE A 485 -7.18 1.63 4.62
CA ILE A 485 -8.09 0.49 4.52
C ILE A 485 -8.35 0.12 3.06
N LYS A 486 -8.61 1.11 2.19
CA LYS A 486 -8.90 0.84 0.77
C LYS A 486 -7.70 0.22 0.05
N TYR A 487 -6.52 0.77 0.29
CA TYR A 487 -5.30 0.32 -0.38
C TYR A 487 -4.82 -1.03 0.17
N ASN A 488 -4.87 -1.23 1.50
CA ASN A 488 -4.27 -2.40 2.14
C ASN A 488 -5.16 -3.64 2.07
N PHE A 489 -6.49 -3.52 2.14
CA PHE A 489 -7.35 -4.70 1.97
C PHE A 489 -7.60 -5.02 0.51
N ASN A 490 -7.96 -4.03 -0.32
CA ASN A 490 -8.22 -4.20 -1.76
C ASN A 490 -9.09 -5.43 -2.10
N THR A 491 -10.07 -5.77 -1.25
CA THR A 491 -11.02 -6.88 -1.45
C THR A 491 -12.41 -6.37 -1.74
N THR A 492 -13.25 -7.20 -2.36
CA THR A 492 -14.69 -6.92 -2.46
C THR A 492 -15.33 -6.87 -1.07
N CYS A 493 -16.49 -6.22 -0.95
CA CYS A 493 -17.22 -6.19 0.32
C CYS A 493 -17.66 -7.59 0.78
N SER A 494 -17.91 -8.51 -0.17
CA SER A 494 -18.28 -9.89 0.12
C SER A 494 -17.11 -10.68 0.70
N GLU A 495 -15.95 -10.64 0.04
CA GLU A 495 -14.73 -11.28 0.55
C GLU A 495 -14.32 -10.71 1.91
N PHE A 496 -14.49 -9.41 2.11
CA PHE A 496 -14.22 -8.77 3.40
C PHE A 496 -15.16 -9.29 4.51
N TYR A 497 -16.44 -9.52 4.20
CA TYR A 497 -17.36 -10.14 5.15
C TYR A 497 -16.94 -11.57 5.51
N GLU A 498 -16.54 -12.37 4.53
CA GLU A 498 -16.02 -13.71 4.77
C GLU A 498 -14.73 -13.69 5.62
N LYS A 499 -13.85 -12.70 5.39
CA LYS A 499 -12.66 -12.47 6.23
C LYS A 499 -13.05 -12.20 7.68
N LEU A 500 -14.05 -11.34 7.93
CA LEU A 500 -14.53 -11.09 9.29
C LEU A 500 -15.19 -12.33 9.91
N LEU A 501 -15.95 -13.11 9.15
CA LEU A 501 -16.59 -14.33 9.64
C LEU A 501 -15.60 -15.41 10.07
N LYS A 502 -14.45 -15.51 9.39
CA LYS A 502 -13.37 -16.44 9.78
C LYS A 502 -12.65 -16.02 11.06
N ASN A 503 -12.69 -14.73 11.37
CA ASN A 503 -12.02 -14.10 12.52
C ASN A 503 -12.96 -13.75 13.68
N LYS A 504 -14.22 -14.22 13.63
CA LYS A 504 -15.21 -14.02 14.70
C LYS A 504 -14.88 -14.86 15.93
#